data_AF-A0A4Y9F6M3-F1
#
_entry.id   AF-A0A4Y9F6M3-F1
#
_cell.length_a   1.000
_cell.length_b   1.000
_cell.length_c   1.000
_cell.angle_alpha   90.00
_cell.angle_beta   90.00
_cell.angle_gamma   90.00
#
_symmetry.space_group_name_H-M   'P 1'
#
loop_
_entity.id
_entity.type
_entity.pdbx_description
1 polymer ?
#
loop_
_entity_poly.entity_id
_entity_poly.type
_entity_poly.pdbx_seq_one_letter_code
_entity_poly.pdbx_strand_id
1 'polypeptide(L)'
;MTSSTNPSNQPLPQASAPETQAPDATEQVVPQITEKQARRINAPAHNMVISMIVMVLLLLPVIWLMPQPNKNPYRPTVDLPVIAYEASAQAGYPVAAAEQEGWHYNYARWNTGQADGINYWSTGQVTPSNDFIELIQATNTNPTWVAQTVGQAVPEATVQAWGVDWEVRSLVDADDKSKVTTFYIGEVDGTTVILKGEAEAAEFQALAEATVTYMAAPASTASPTPS
;
A
#
# COMPACT_ATOMS: atom_id res chain seq x y z
N MET A 1 -72.46 12.32 -5.39
CA MET A 1 -73.00 10.99 -5.79
C MET A 1 -72.77 10.06 -4.58
N THR A 2 -73.64 10.09 -3.57
CA THR A 2 -74.83 9.19 -3.36
C THR A 2 -74.43 7.73 -3.55
N SER A 3 -74.44 6.86 -2.52
CA SER A 3 -75.62 6.38 -1.75
C SER A 3 -75.17 5.81 -0.38
N SER A 4 -75.83 6.08 0.77
CA SER A 4 -77.09 5.49 1.29
C SER A 4 -77.01 3.94 1.39
N THR A 5 -77.23 3.25 2.52
CA THR A 5 -78.40 3.32 3.43
C THR A 5 -78.17 2.57 4.76
N ASN A 6 -78.72 3.12 5.85
CA ASN A 6 -79.07 2.48 7.13
C ASN A 6 -80.27 1.50 6.94
N PRO A 7 -80.61 0.56 7.86
CA PRO A 7 -81.46 0.95 9.00
C PRO A 7 -81.23 0.19 10.33
N SER A 8 -81.60 0.90 11.39
CA SER A 8 -81.83 0.47 12.78
C SER A 8 -82.89 -0.64 12.91
N ASN A 9 -82.74 -1.54 13.90
CA ASN A 9 -83.67 -1.70 15.03
C ASN A 9 -83.27 -2.85 15.98
N GLN A 10 -83.18 -2.54 17.28
CA GLN A 10 -83.22 -3.48 18.42
C GLN A 10 -84.70 -3.79 18.76
N PRO A 11 -85.03 -4.93 19.44
CA PRO A 11 -84.99 -4.98 20.91
C PRO A 11 -84.65 -6.37 21.56
N LEU A 12 -84.20 -6.35 22.83
CA LEU A 12 -84.03 -7.52 23.73
C LEU A 12 -85.40 -8.06 24.26
N PRO A 13 -85.46 -9.29 24.81
CA PRO A 13 -85.52 -9.41 26.29
C PRO A 13 -84.83 -10.64 26.94
N GLN A 14 -84.17 -10.35 28.08
CA GLN A 14 -84.01 -11.07 29.36
C GLN A 14 -84.15 -12.61 29.48
N ALA A 15 -83.14 -13.25 30.11
CA ALA A 15 -83.33 -14.21 31.21
C ALA A 15 -82.04 -14.43 32.03
N SER A 16 -82.07 -13.99 33.29
CA SER A 16 -81.52 -14.56 34.54
C SER A 16 -80.07 -15.07 34.63
N ALA A 17 -79.28 -14.41 35.49
CA ALA A 17 -78.16 -15.01 36.25
C ALA A 17 -78.72 -15.90 37.39
N PRO A 18 -77.95 -16.85 37.97
CA PRO A 18 -76.83 -16.53 38.88
C PRO A 18 -75.61 -17.44 38.58
N GLU A 19 -74.38 -17.21 39.03
CA GLU A 19 -73.89 -17.17 40.40
C GLU A 19 -72.44 -16.66 40.36
N THR A 20 -72.12 -15.72 41.24
CA THR A 20 -70.74 -15.32 41.54
C THR A 20 -70.15 -16.33 42.51
N GLN A 21 -69.06 -17.00 42.13
CA GLN A 21 -68.04 -17.46 43.06
C GLN A 21 -66.65 -17.23 42.45
N ALA A 22 -65.97 -16.18 42.93
CA ALA A 22 -64.51 -16.15 43.05
C ALA A 22 -64.21 -16.49 44.52
N PRO A 23 -63.13 -17.19 44.87
CA PRO A 23 -61.74 -16.77 44.65
C PRO A 23 -60.88 -17.96 44.12
N ASP A 24 -59.62 -17.85 43.71
CA ASP A 24 -58.47 -17.52 44.54
C ASP A 24 -57.16 -17.66 43.72
N ALA A 25 -56.13 -16.97 44.17
CA ALA A 25 -54.69 -17.28 44.06
C ALA A 25 -54.04 -17.63 42.70
N THR A 26 -53.21 -16.68 42.24
CA THR A 26 -51.82 -16.88 41.75
C THR A 26 -51.47 -18.13 40.95
N GLU A 27 -51.19 -17.96 39.65
CA GLU A 27 -50.05 -18.66 39.05
C GLU A 27 -49.53 -17.90 37.82
N GLN A 28 -48.35 -17.31 37.96
CA GLN A 28 -47.53 -16.88 36.84
C GLN A 28 -47.17 -18.12 36.02
N VAL A 29 -47.84 -18.33 34.89
CA VAL A 29 -47.47 -19.38 33.96
C VAL A 29 -46.19 -18.95 33.25
N VAL A 30 -45.04 -19.36 33.79
CA VAL A 30 -43.77 -19.32 33.05
C VAL A 30 -43.87 -20.38 31.95
N PRO A 31 -43.83 -20.01 30.65
CA PRO A 31 -43.97 -20.99 29.59
C PRO A 31 -42.78 -21.95 29.61
N GLN A 32 -43.01 -23.18 30.05
CA GLN A 32 -42.01 -24.23 29.95
C GLN A 32 -41.97 -24.73 28.51
N ILE A 33 -40.90 -24.37 27.80
CA ILE A 33 -40.63 -24.85 26.45
C ILE A 33 -40.43 -26.37 26.55
N THR A 34 -41.36 -27.15 26.01
CA THR A 34 -41.20 -28.61 25.93
C THR A 34 -40.00 -28.92 25.04
N GLU A 35 -39.23 -29.97 25.34
CA GLU A 35 -38.01 -30.36 24.60
C GLU A 35 -38.21 -30.41 23.05
N LYS A 36 -39.42 -30.75 22.60
CA LYS A 36 -39.80 -30.76 21.18
C LYS A 36 -39.88 -29.36 20.54
N GLN A 37 -40.20 -28.31 21.28
CA GLN A 37 -40.18 -26.92 20.81
C GLN A 37 -38.75 -26.36 20.80
N ALA A 38 -37.91 -26.70 21.80
CA ALA A 38 -36.49 -26.32 21.81
C ALA A 38 -35.73 -26.91 20.61
N ARG A 39 -36.02 -28.15 20.22
CA ARG A 39 -35.43 -28.82 19.05
C ARG A 39 -35.80 -28.15 17.71
N ARG A 40 -36.97 -27.51 17.62
CA ARG A 40 -37.41 -26.75 16.42
C ARG A 40 -36.80 -25.36 16.35
N ILE A 41 -36.46 -24.76 17.48
CA ILE A 41 -35.76 -23.46 17.57
C ILE A 41 -34.25 -23.62 17.30
N ASN A 42 -33.66 -24.75 17.69
CA ASN A 42 -32.24 -25.04 17.46
C ASN A 42 -31.94 -25.63 16.06
N ALA A 43 -32.95 -26.09 15.34
CA ALA A 43 -32.81 -26.59 13.97
C ALA A 43 -32.17 -25.57 12.99
N PRO A 44 -32.53 -24.28 12.97
CA PRO A 44 -31.85 -23.30 12.14
C PRO A 44 -30.38 -23.10 12.55
N ALA A 45 -30.06 -23.11 13.85
CA ALA A 45 -28.68 -22.99 14.34
C ALA A 45 -27.82 -24.22 13.98
N HIS A 46 -28.38 -25.43 14.09
CA HIS A 46 -27.73 -26.66 13.67
C HIS A 46 -27.44 -26.68 12.17
N ASN A 47 -28.41 -26.23 11.36
CA ASN A 47 -28.22 -26.14 9.91
C ASN A 47 -27.20 -25.05 9.52
N MET A 48 -27.11 -23.97 10.29
CA MET A 48 -26.10 -22.92 10.12
C MET A 48 -24.68 -23.43 10.45
N VAL A 49 -24.51 -24.22 11.50
CA VAL A 49 -23.20 -24.82 11.82
C VAL A 49 -22.79 -25.82 10.74
N ILE A 50 -23.73 -26.65 10.27
CA ILE A 50 -23.48 -27.58 9.16
C ILE A 50 -23.08 -26.81 7.90
N SER A 51 -23.77 -25.73 7.55
CA SER A 51 -23.42 -24.95 6.35
C SER A 51 -22.06 -24.28 6.46
N MET A 52 -21.68 -23.79 7.64
CA MET A 52 -20.32 -23.26 7.88
C MET A 52 -19.25 -24.33 7.72
N ILE A 53 -19.47 -25.53 8.27
CA ILE A 53 -18.52 -26.65 8.14
C ILE A 53 -18.41 -27.06 6.67
N VAL A 54 -19.52 -27.17 5.95
CA VAL A 54 -19.53 -27.49 4.52
C VAL A 54 -18.77 -26.42 3.72
N MET A 55 -18.98 -25.13 4.02
CA MET A 55 -18.26 -24.03 3.37
C MET A 55 -16.74 -24.12 3.61
N VAL A 56 -16.31 -24.37 4.84
CA VAL A 56 -14.88 -24.57 5.16
C VAL A 56 -14.32 -25.79 4.44
N LEU A 57 -15.03 -26.92 4.43
CA LEU A 57 -14.62 -28.13 3.73
C LEU A 57 -14.49 -27.94 2.22
N LEU A 58 -15.31 -27.07 1.63
CA LEU A 58 -15.20 -26.70 0.21
C LEU A 58 -14.01 -25.77 -0.05
N LEU A 59 -13.67 -24.88 0.89
CA LEU A 59 -12.54 -23.95 0.75
C LEU A 59 -11.18 -24.62 1.01
N LEU A 60 -11.09 -25.59 1.91
CA LEU A 60 -9.84 -26.28 2.26
C LEU A 60 -9.09 -26.85 1.03
N PRO A 61 -9.70 -27.61 0.12
CA PRO A 61 -8.97 -28.12 -1.06
C PRO A 61 -8.55 -27.00 -2.00
N VAL A 62 -9.32 -25.91 -2.10
CA VAL A 62 -8.96 -24.74 -2.92
C VAL A 62 -7.72 -24.05 -2.36
N ILE A 63 -7.68 -23.81 -1.05
CA ILE A 63 -6.55 -23.21 -0.35
C ILE A 63 -5.32 -24.13 -0.41
N TRP A 64 -5.53 -25.44 -0.33
CA TRP A 64 -4.43 -26.42 -0.37
C TRP A 64 -3.86 -26.61 -1.78
N LEU A 65 -4.69 -26.44 -2.82
CA LEU A 65 -4.27 -26.49 -4.22
C LEU A 65 -3.69 -25.15 -4.71
N MET A 66 -3.92 -24.04 -3.99
CA MET A 66 -3.24 -22.78 -4.32
C MET A 66 -1.73 -22.99 -4.24
N PRO A 67 -1.00 -22.81 -5.36
CA PRO A 67 0.45 -22.81 -5.33
C PRO A 67 0.86 -21.73 -4.32
N GLN A 68 1.64 -22.11 -3.30
CA GLN A 68 2.28 -21.09 -2.48
C GLN A 68 3.11 -20.22 -3.42
N PRO A 69 2.97 -18.88 -3.40
CA PRO A 69 3.88 -18.03 -4.14
C PRO A 69 5.29 -18.45 -3.75
N ASN A 70 6.10 -18.84 -4.72
CA ASN A 70 7.48 -19.21 -4.47
C ASN A 70 8.09 -18.12 -3.58
N LYS A 71 8.59 -18.48 -2.40
CA LYS A 71 9.18 -17.51 -1.45
C LYS A 71 10.42 -16.81 -2.03
N ASN A 72 10.95 -17.31 -3.15
CA ASN A 72 11.78 -16.56 -4.07
C ASN A 72 10.92 -16.11 -5.25
N PRO A 73 10.34 -14.90 -5.22
CA PRO A 73 10.07 -14.22 -6.49
C PRO A 73 11.37 -14.27 -7.29
N TYR A 74 11.31 -14.78 -8.52
CA TYR A 74 12.41 -14.62 -9.45
C TYR A 74 12.61 -13.11 -9.60
N ARG A 75 13.62 -12.57 -8.90
CA ARG A 75 14.00 -11.17 -8.95
C ARG A 75 15.17 -11.10 -9.91
N PRO A 76 15.01 -10.51 -11.10
CA PRO A 76 16.14 -10.26 -11.99
C PRO A 76 17.23 -9.58 -11.17
N THR A 77 18.40 -10.20 -11.08
CA THR A 77 19.54 -9.55 -10.45
C THR A 77 20.03 -8.51 -11.43
N VAL A 78 19.79 -7.25 -11.11
CA VAL A 78 20.28 -6.11 -11.87
C VAL A 78 21.77 -6.00 -11.55
N ASP A 79 22.62 -6.26 -12.55
CA ASP A 79 24.05 -5.99 -12.47
C ASP A 79 24.24 -4.48 -12.68
N LEU A 80 24.24 -3.73 -11.58
CA LEU A 80 24.29 -2.28 -11.59
C LEU A 80 25.59 -1.75 -12.23
N PRO A 81 26.79 -2.27 -11.91
CA PRO A 81 28.03 -1.84 -12.56
C PRO A 81 28.02 -2.02 -14.08
N VAL A 82 27.54 -3.16 -14.59
CA VAL A 82 27.49 -3.42 -16.04
C VAL A 82 26.56 -2.44 -16.74
N ILE A 83 25.36 -2.24 -16.23
CA ILE A 83 24.38 -1.33 -16.85
C ILE A 83 24.86 0.13 -16.74
N ALA A 84 25.49 0.49 -15.61
CA ALA A 84 26.08 1.81 -15.45
C ALA A 84 27.23 2.06 -16.42
N TYR A 85 28.01 1.04 -16.78
CA TYR A 85 29.05 1.17 -17.82
C TYR A 85 28.45 1.49 -19.18
N GLU A 86 27.44 0.73 -19.61
CA GLU A 86 26.74 0.98 -20.88
C GLU A 86 26.07 2.34 -20.90
N ALA A 87 25.41 2.71 -19.80
CA ALA A 87 24.77 4.01 -19.65
C ALA A 87 25.78 5.16 -19.64
N SER A 88 26.94 5.02 -18.99
CA SER A 88 28.00 6.04 -18.99
C SER A 88 28.52 6.30 -20.41
N ALA A 89 28.70 5.23 -21.21
CA ALA A 89 29.11 5.35 -22.60
C ALA A 89 28.08 6.10 -23.45
N GLN A 90 26.78 5.88 -23.20
CA GLN A 90 25.70 6.57 -23.90
C GLN A 90 25.49 8.02 -23.41
N ALA A 91 25.64 8.25 -22.12
CA ALA A 91 25.46 9.54 -21.46
C ALA A 91 26.61 10.51 -21.77
N GLY A 92 27.82 10.00 -22.01
CA GLY A 92 29.03 10.81 -22.20
C GLY A 92 29.61 11.37 -20.90
N TYR A 93 29.12 10.89 -19.75
CA TYR A 93 29.63 11.19 -18.41
C TYR A 93 29.43 9.96 -17.50
N PRO A 94 30.19 9.84 -16.39
CA PRO A 94 30.02 8.72 -15.47
C PRO A 94 28.66 8.76 -14.78
N VAL A 95 27.89 7.67 -14.84
CA VAL A 95 26.66 7.54 -14.06
C VAL A 95 26.92 6.83 -12.73
N ALA A 96 26.16 7.19 -11.71
CA ALA A 96 26.26 6.67 -10.35
C ALA A 96 25.81 5.20 -10.28
N ALA A 97 26.69 4.35 -9.73
CA ALA A 97 26.46 2.91 -9.53
C ALA A 97 26.80 2.51 -8.09
N ALA A 98 26.40 3.35 -7.13
CA ALA A 98 26.75 3.16 -5.72
C ALA A 98 25.96 1.99 -5.12
N GLU A 99 26.59 0.82 -5.06
CA GLU A 99 26.06 -0.38 -4.39
C GLU A 99 26.13 -0.24 -2.87
N GLN A 100 25.10 -0.73 -2.18
CA GLN A 100 25.00 -0.74 -0.72
C GLN A 100 24.77 -2.16 -0.20
N GLU A 101 25.47 -2.50 0.88
CA GLU A 101 25.32 -3.82 1.49
C GLU A 101 23.91 -4.01 2.06
N GLY A 102 23.28 -5.13 1.72
CA GLY A 102 21.91 -5.45 2.15
C GLY A 102 20.81 -4.76 1.35
N TRP A 103 21.15 -3.93 0.36
CA TRP A 103 20.19 -3.30 -0.53
C TRP A 103 19.93 -4.17 -1.76
N HIS A 104 18.77 -4.00 -2.36
CA HIS A 104 18.39 -4.70 -3.59
C HIS A 104 18.00 -3.72 -4.69
N TYR A 105 18.59 -3.86 -5.88
CA TYR A 105 18.32 -2.97 -7.01
C TYR A 105 17.28 -3.62 -7.94
N ASN A 106 16.10 -3.00 -8.04
CA ASN A 106 14.99 -3.45 -8.88
C ASN A 106 15.21 -3.13 -10.36
N TYR A 107 15.83 -1.99 -10.64
CA TYR A 107 16.14 -1.56 -12.01
C TYR A 107 17.30 -0.56 -12.03
N ALA A 108 17.93 -0.47 -13.19
CA ALA A 108 18.91 0.54 -13.57
C ALA A 108 18.72 0.84 -15.06
N ARG A 109 18.62 2.11 -15.46
CA ARG A 109 18.33 2.48 -16.85
C ARG A 109 18.74 3.90 -17.20
N TRP A 110 19.15 4.07 -18.46
CA TRP A 110 19.29 5.38 -19.08
C TRP A 110 17.98 5.76 -19.78
N ASN A 111 17.41 6.90 -19.41
CA ASN A 111 16.15 7.39 -19.94
C ASN A 111 16.42 8.49 -20.97
N THR A 112 15.92 8.30 -22.20
CA THR A 112 16.12 9.24 -23.32
C THR A 112 14.80 9.77 -23.87
N GLY A 113 14.88 10.81 -24.72
CA GLY A 113 13.75 11.25 -25.54
C GLY A 113 12.64 11.92 -24.73
N GLN A 114 13.00 12.49 -23.58
CA GLN A 114 12.09 13.26 -22.75
C GLN A 114 11.67 14.55 -23.46
N ALA A 115 10.44 15.01 -23.22
CA ALA A 115 9.89 16.19 -23.88
C ALA A 115 10.65 17.49 -23.54
N ASP A 116 11.29 17.52 -22.36
CA ASP A 116 12.17 18.60 -21.89
C ASP A 116 13.58 18.56 -22.50
N GLY A 117 13.93 17.49 -23.23
CA GLY A 117 15.25 17.28 -23.82
C GLY A 117 16.34 16.84 -22.82
N ILE A 118 16.00 16.59 -21.56
CA ILE A 118 16.94 16.18 -20.51
C ILE A 118 16.87 14.66 -20.37
N ASN A 119 17.90 13.99 -20.88
CA ASN A 119 18.10 12.56 -20.63
C ASN A 119 18.70 12.36 -19.23
N TYR A 120 18.29 11.29 -18.55
CA TYR A 120 18.70 11.04 -17.18
C TYR A 120 18.91 9.56 -16.89
N TRP A 121 19.85 9.28 -16.02
CA TRP A 121 20.08 7.97 -15.43
C TRP A 121 19.11 7.77 -14.26
N SER A 122 18.50 6.58 -14.14
CA SER A 122 17.78 6.23 -12.92
C SER A 122 17.98 4.80 -12.46
N THR A 123 18.02 4.64 -11.13
CA THR A 123 18.12 3.36 -10.43
C THR A 123 17.06 3.31 -9.34
N GLY A 124 16.43 2.15 -9.16
CA GLY A 124 15.44 1.93 -8.11
C GLY A 124 15.90 0.84 -7.16
N GLN A 125 15.97 1.16 -5.88
CA GLN A 125 16.57 0.30 -4.87
C GLN A 125 15.67 0.16 -3.66
N VAL A 126 15.69 -1.03 -3.09
CA VAL A 126 14.96 -1.42 -1.89
C VAL A 126 15.97 -1.51 -0.75
N THR A 127 15.67 -0.80 0.32
CA THR A 127 16.51 -0.69 1.50
C THR A 127 16.36 -1.92 2.41
N PRO A 128 17.25 -2.12 3.41
CA PRO A 128 17.11 -3.20 4.38
C PRO A 128 15.80 -3.16 5.16
N SER A 129 15.21 -1.97 5.32
CA SER A 129 13.91 -1.76 5.97
C SER A 129 12.72 -2.11 5.06
N ASN A 130 12.98 -2.52 3.81
CA ASN A 130 12.01 -2.75 2.73
C ASN A 130 11.33 -1.49 2.18
N ASP A 131 11.94 -0.32 2.40
CA ASP A 131 11.51 0.91 1.76
C ASP A 131 12.15 1.07 0.40
N PHE A 132 11.62 1.98 -0.42
CA PHE A 132 12.10 2.20 -1.77
C PHE A 132 12.72 3.60 -1.89
N ILE A 133 13.88 3.66 -2.55
CA ILE A 133 14.53 4.90 -2.97
C ILE A 133 14.89 4.78 -4.46
N GLU A 134 14.47 5.76 -5.26
CA GLU A 134 14.93 5.98 -6.62
C GLU A 134 16.06 7.03 -6.60
N LEU A 135 17.15 6.76 -7.30
CA LEU A 135 18.19 7.73 -7.61
C LEU A 135 18.01 8.14 -9.06
N ILE A 136 17.95 9.44 -9.29
CA ILE A 136 17.91 10.08 -10.61
C ILE A 136 19.17 10.94 -10.73
N GLN A 137 19.87 10.84 -11.86
CA GLN A 137 21.04 11.66 -12.14
C GLN A 137 20.95 12.24 -13.55
N ALA A 138 21.20 13.54 -13.68
CA ALA A 138 21.19 14.22 -14.97
C ALA A 138 22.21 15.37 -15.02
N THR A 139 22.64 15.72 -16.24
CA THR A 139 23.43 16.91 -16.54
C THR A 139 22.58 17.98 -17.22
N ASN A 140 23.03 19.23 -17.23
CA ASN A 140 22.36 20.34 -17.93
C ASN A 140 20.90 20.53 -17.49
N THR A 141 20.61 20.25 -16.22
CA THR A 141 19.29 20.43 -15.64
C THR A 141 18.98 21.92 -15.47
N ASN A 142 17.72 22.21 -15.18
CA ASN A 142 17.28 23.57 -14.84
C ASN A 142 16.23 23.52 -13.72
N PRO A 143 15.96 24.65 -13.04
CA PRO A 143 15.03 24.67 -11.90
C PRO A 143 13.63 24.15 -12.24
N THR A 144 13.15 24.36 -13.47
CA THR A 144 11.84 23.86 -13.91
C THR A 144 11.82 22.33 -13.96
N TRP A 145 12.86 21.72 -14.54
CA TRP A 145 12.98 20.27 -14.61
C TRP A 145 13.08 19.63 -13.22
N VAL A 146 13.88 20.22 -12.32
CA VAL A 146 13.98 19.73 -10.92
C VAL A 146 12.62 19.82 -10.25
N ALA A 147 11.93 20.96 -10.35
CA ALA A 147 10.63 21.15 -9.74
C ALA A 147 9.56 20.20 -10.30
N GLN A 148 9.62 19.86 -11.60
CA GLN A 148 8.75 18.86 -12.22
C GLN A 148 9.07 17.43 -11.75
N THR A 149 10.36 17.08 -11.69
CA THR A 149 10.84 15.76 -11.25
C THR A 149 10.43 15.46 -9.81
N VAL A 150 10.49 16.47 -8.93
CA VAL A 150 10.07 16.34 -7.52
C VAL A 150 8.60 16.65 -7.27
N GLY A 151 7.78 16.82 -8.32
CA GLY A 151 6.34 17.04 -8.17
C GLY A 151 5.97 18.31 -7.39
N GLN A 152 6.79 19.37 -7.49
CA GLN A 152 6.65 20.60 -6.72
C GLN A 152 6.68 20.39 -5.19
N ALA A 153 7.42 19.38 -4.73
CA ALA A 153 7.68 19.14 -3.30
C ALA A 153 8.15 20.41 -2.58
N VAL A 154 7.73 20.55 -1.32
CA VAL A 154 8.00 21.74 -0.50
C VAL A 154 9.38 21.61 0.14
N PRO A 155 10.25 22.63 0.07
CA PRO A 155 11.53 22.64 0.78
C PRO A 155 11.34 22.60 2.29
N GLU A 156 12.08 21.72 2.96
CA GLU A 156 12.02 21.55 4.42
C GLU A 156 13.33 21.93 5.09
N ALA A 157 14.45 21.44 4.56
CA ALA A 157 15.75 21.58 5.18
C ALA A 157 16.88 21.49 4.15
N THR A 158 18.09 21.75 4.62
CA THR A 158 19.32 21.41 3.91
C THR A 158 20.16 20.55 4.84
N VAL A 159 20.62 19.40 4.36
CA VAL A 159 21.47 18.47 5.10
C VAL A 159 22.80 18.31 4.39
N GLN A 160 23.87 18.21 5.14
CA GLN A 160 25.20 18.02 4.58
C GLN A 160 25.57 16.53 4.67
N ALA A 161 25.86 15.91 3.53
CA ALA A 161 26.31 14.53 3.45
C ALA A 161 27.55 14.47 2.55
N TRP A 162 28.68 14.02 3.12
CA TRP A 162 29.96 13.90 2.44
C TRP A 162 30.45 15.14 1.69
N GLY A 163 30.24 16.32 2.30
CA GLY A 163 30.69 17.59 1.73
C GLY A 163 29.82 18.11 0.58
N VAL A 164 28.70 17.45 0.29
CA VAL A 164 27.65 17.94 -0.60
C VAL A 164 26.47 18.42 0.25
N ASP A 165 25.94 19.60 -0.10
CA ASP A 165 24.73 20.13 0.49
C ASP A 165 23.52 19.58 -0.28
N TRP A 166 22.66 18.85 0.43
CA TRP A 166 21.45 18.26 -0.10
C TRP A 166 20.24 19.05 0.36
N GLU A 167 19.49 19.61 -0.57
CA GLU A 167 18.20 20.20 -0.31
C GLU A 167 17.18 19.08 -0.08
N VAL A 168 16.57 19.08 1.10
CA VAL A 168 15.53 18.12 1.48
C VAL A 168 14.17 18.75 1.23
N ARG A 169 13.34 18.06 0.45
CA ARG A 169 11.95 18.41 0.21
C ARG A 169 11.03 17.25 0.57
N SER A 170 9.78 17.57 0.86
CA SER A 170 8.75 16.56 1.07
C SER A 170 7.49 16.86 0.26
N LEU A 171 6.77 15.79 -0.07
CA LEU A 171 5.46 15.86 -0.69
C LEU A 171 4.53 14.89 0.05
N VAL A 172 3.45 15.44 0.61
CA VAL A 172 2.40 14.64 1.25
C VAL A 172 1.48 14.11 0.16
N ASP A 173 1.17 12.81 0.19
CA ASP A 173 0.25 12.19 -0.75
C ASP A 173 -1.17 12.77 -0.57
N ALA A 174 -1.83 13.05 -1.70
CA ALA A 174 -3.13 13.72 -1.71
C ALA A 174 -4.27 12.78 -1.24
N ASP A 175 -4.13 11.49 -1.50
CA ASP A 175 -5.10 10.45 -1.15
C ASP A 175 -4.84 9.88 0.25
N ASP A 176 -3.58 9.85 0.68
CA ASP A 176 -3.17 9.38 2.01
C ASP A 176 -2.20 10.35 2.70
N LYS A 177 -2.75 11.20 3.57
CA LYS A 177 -1.95 12.19 4.33
C LYS A 177 -0.90 11.61 5.27
N SER A 178 -0.92 10.29 5.51
CA SER A 178 0.11 9.62 6.31
C SER A 178 1.36 9.28 5.49
N LYS A 179 1.27 9.29 4.16
CA LYS A 179 2.39 9.03 3.26
C LYS A 179 3.08 10.31 2.86
N VAL A 180 4.40 10.30 3.00
CA VAL A 180 5.27 11.42 2.67
C VAL A 180 6.40 10.91 1.79
N THR A 181 6.46 11.42 0.56
CA THR A 181 7.62 11.21 -0.30
C THR A 181 8.68 12.25 0.03
N THR A 182 9.88 11.78 0.38
CA THR A 182 11.06 12.61 0.66
C THR A 182 11.94 12.68 -0.57
N PHE A 183 12.55 13.85 -0.78
CA PHE A 183 13.49 14.13 -1.87
C PHE A 183 14.77 14.72 -1.32
N TYR A 184 15.92 14.18 -1.70
CA TYR A 184 17.23 14.79 -1.46
C TYR A 184 17.78 15.24 -2.81
N ILE A 185 18.04 16.53 -2.97
CA ILE A 185 18.50 17.14 -4.23
C ILE A 185 19.88 17.73 -3.99
N GLY A 186 20.88 17.28 -4.74
CA GLY A 186 22.27 17.73 -4.60
C GLY A 186 23.01 17.78 -5.93
N GLU A 187 24.08 18.55 -5.96
CA GLU A 187 25.01 18.60 -7.10
C GLU A 187 26.24 17.75 -6.77
N VAL A 188 26.49 16.71 -7.56
CA VAL A 188 27.59 15.76 -7.39
C VAL A 188 28.36 15.67 -8.71
N ASP A 189 29.64 16.04 -8.68
CA ASP A 189 30.55 16.01 -9.85
C ASP A 189 29.97 16.68 -11.12
N GLY A 190 29.30 17.83 -10.96
CA GLY A 190 28.69 18.57 -12.07
C GLY A 190 27.39 17.97 -12.62
N THR A 191 26.81 17.00 -11.92
CA THR A 191 25.51 16.41 -12.22
C THR A 191 24.52 16.67 -11.08
N THR A 192 23.27 16.93 -11.43
CA THR A 192 22.19 16.98 -10.45
C THR A 192 21.79 15.56 -10.10
N VAL A 193 21.82 15.23 -8.80
CA VAL A 193 21.36 13.96 -8.25
C VAL A 193 20.12 14.21 -7.40
N ILE A 194 19.07 13.43 -7.64
CA ILE A 194 17.83 13.45 -6.87
C ILE A 194 17.61 12.04 -6.32
N LEU A 195 17.55 11.92 -5.00
CA LEU A 195 17.07 10.72 -4.33
C LEU A 195 15.60 10.94 -3.97
N LYS A 196 14.73 9.98 -4.27
CA LYS A 196 13.29 10.08 -4.05
C LYS A 196 12.77 8.78 -3.44
N GLY A 197 11.97 8.88 -2.38
CA GLY A 197 11.44 7.67 -1.74
C GLY A 197 10.63 7.93 -0.48
N GLU A 198 10.24 6.84 0.17
CA GLU A 198 9.50 6.86 1.46
C GLU A 198 10.35 6.28 2.62
N ALA A 199 11.64 6.04 2.37
CA ALA A 199 12.59 5.49 3.33
C ALA A 199 12.94 6.45 4.47
N GLU A 200 13.54 5.92 5.53
CA GLU A 200 14.03 6.73 6.64
C GLU A 200 15.24 7.61 6.25
N ALA A 201 15.41 8.75 6.93
CA ALA A 201 16.47 9.71 6.65
C ALA A 201 17.89 9.09 6.70
N ALA A 202 18.12 8.09 7.56
CA ALA A 202 19.40 7.39 7.63
C ALA A 202 19.73 6.62 6.35
N GLU A 203 18.72 6.03 5.70
CA GLU A 203 18.90 5.28 4.45
C GLU A 203 19.14 6.24 3.28
N PHE A 204 18.46 7.40 3.26
CA PHE A 204 18.79 8.49 2.33
C PHE A 204 20.22 8.98 2.49
N GLN A 205 20.67 9.19 3.72
CA GLN A 205 22.03 9.65 4.01
C GLN A 205 23.07 8.62 3.56
N ALA A 206 22.84 7.33 3.82
CA ALA A 206 23.72 6.25 3.37
C ALA A 206 23.85 6.20 1.85
N LEU A 207 22.74 6.32 1.11
CA LEU A 207 22.79 6.32 -0.35
C LEU A 207 23.44 7.61 -0.91
N ALA A 208 23.18 8.76 -0.30
CA ALA A 208 23.81 10.03 -0.68
C ALA A 208 25.33 9.95 -0.50
N GLU A 209 25.78 9.47 0.66
CA GLU A 209 27.19 9.18 0.98
C GLU A 209 27.84 8.27 -0.04
N ALA A 210 27.20 7.13 -0.32
CA ALA A 210 27.70 6.14 -1.26
C ALA A 210 27.80 6.72 -2.68
N THR A 211 26.82 7.53 -3.07
CA THR A 211 26.80 8.20 -4.38
C THR A 211 27.95 9.18 -4.51
N VAL A 212 28.15 10.06 -3.52
CA VAL A 212 29.26 11.03 -3.53
C VAL A 212 30.62 10.31 -3.54
N THR A 213 30.77 9.27 -2.72
CA THR A 213 32.00 8.48 -2.64
C THR A 213 32.30 7.78 -3.97
N TYR A 214 31.28 7.16 -4.58
CA TYR A 214 31.42 6.50 -5.87
C TYR A 214 31.79 7.49 -6.98
N MET A 215 31.13 8.65 -7.02
CA MET A 215 31.36 9.66 -8.05
C MET A 215 32.74 10.33 -7.93
N ALA A 216 33.39 10.30 -6.76
CA ALA A 216 34.77 10.78 -6.62
C ALA A 216 35.79 9.92 -7.40
N ALA A 217 35.47 8.65 -7.68
CA ALA A 217 36.29 7.72 -8.46
C ALA A 217 35.42 6.67 -9.17
N PRO A 218 34.72 7.04 -10.26
CA PRO A 218 33.65 6.21 -10.82
C PRO A 218 34.21 4.99 -11.58
N ALA A 219 33.87 3.79 -11.09
CA ALA A 219 34.29 2.53 -11.69
C ALA A 219 33.51 2.17 -12.98
N SER A 220 32.35 2.77 -13.21
CA SER A 220 31.49 2.58 -14.40
C SER A 220 32.13 3.04 -15.70
N THR A 221 33.31 3.65 -15.66
CA THR A 221 34.07 4.02 -16.85
C THR A 221 35.04 2.92 -17.31
N ALA A 222 35.27 1.90 -16.49
CA ALA A 222 36.11 0.74 -16.82
C ALA A 222 35.22 -0.41 -17.30
N SER A 223 35.67 -1.14 -18.33
CA SER A 223 34.94 -2.31 -18.81
C SER A 223 34.78 -3.34 -17.68
N PRO A 224 33.57 -3.87 -17.45
CA PRO A 224 33.34 -4.84 -16.39
C PRO A 224 34.15 -6.11 -16.65
N THR A 225 34.75 -6.67 -15.60
CA THR A 225 35.41 -7.98 -15.69
C THR A 225 34.31 -9.05 -15.62
N PRO A 226 34.24 -9.99 -16.58
CA PRO A 226 33.26 -11.07 -16.50
C PRO A 226 33.52 -11.91 -15.25
N SER A 227 32.48 -12.11 -14.44
CA SER A 227 32.48 -13.05 -13.31
C SER A 227 32.32 -14.49 -13.77
#